data_AF-A0A419FX64-F1
#
_entry.id   AF-A0A419FX64-F1
#
_cell.length_a   1.000
_cell.length_b   1.000
_cell.length_c   1.000
_cell.angle_alpha   90.00
_cell.angle_beta   90.00
_cell.angle_gamma   90.00
#
_symmetry.space_group_name_H-M   'P 1'
#
loop_
_entity.id
_entity.type
_entity.pdbx_description
1 polymer ?
#
loop_
_entity_poly.entity_id
_entity_poly.type
_entity_poly.pdbx_seq_one_letter_code
_entity_poly.pdbx_strand_id
1 'polypeptide(L)'
;MQLPDTGQVKCYRDVSPYDEIPCAGTGQDGEIRAGATWPNPRFTVNGDCVTDNLTGLMRPRNGDLAGMTSWYSAIDYANDLTLCGYSDWRLPNLNELESLVNAEVSNTATWLNTQGFYNVRSSRYWSSTSCAFDTGRAWVVYMGNGGVSNSSKDGYGYYDVWPVRSGD
;
A
#
# COMPACT_ATOMS: atom_id res chain seq x y z
N MET A 1 -7.66 3.28 12.63
CA MET A 1 -6.27 3.13 12.17
C MET A 1 -5.64 4.51 12.16
N GLN A 2 -4.50 4.67 12.80
CA GLN A 2 -3.70 5.89 12.70
C GLN A 2 -2.93 5.85 11.38
N LEU A 3 -2.89 6.97 10.64
CA LEU A 3 -2.11 7.03 9.40
C LEU A 3 -0.61 6.98 9.74
N PRO A 4 0.18 6.19 9.02
CA PRO A 4 1.62 6.15 9.22
C PRO A 4 2.24 7.49 8.82
N ASP A 5 3.40 7.84 9.38
CA ASP A 5 4.25 8.79 8.67
C ASP A 5 4.65 8.19 7.30
N THR A 6 5.13 9.00 6.37
CA THR A 6 5.37 8.56 4.99
C THR A 6 6.64 7.72 4.81
N GLY A 7 7.41 7.54 5.89
CA GLY A 7 8.78 7.02 5.84
C GLY A 7 9.83 8.04 5.37
N GLN A 8 9.42 9.23 4.91
CA GLN A 8 10.36 10.28 4.51
C GLN A 8 11.12 10.83 5.72
N VAL A 9 12.46 10.79 5.64
CA VAL A 9 13.35 11.28 6.69
C VAL A 9 14.32 12.35 6.20
N LYS A 10 14.47 12.48 4.88
CA LYS A 10 15.34 13.46 4.21
C LYS A 10 14.58 14.64 3.64
N CYS A 11 15.28 15.75 3.50
CA CYS A 11 14.78 16.98 2.89
C CYS A 11 15.66 17.39 1.72
N TYR A 12 15.09 18.07 0.73
CA TYR A 12 15.76 18.38 -0.53
C TYR A 12 15.59 19.84 -0.93
N ARG A 13 16.51 20.36 -1.74
CA ARG A 13 16.33 21.67 -2.37
C ARG A 13 15.15 21.64 -3.33
N ASP A 14 14.41 22.74 -3.42
CA ASP A 14 13.34 22.97 -4.39
C ASP A 14 13.86 23.49 -5.75
N VAL A 15 15.18 23.75 -5.82
CA VAL A 15 15.89 24.23 -7.01
C VAL A 15 17.07 23.32 -7.36
N SER A 16 17.32 23.19 -8.65
CA SER A 16 18.46 22.41 -9.17
C SER A 16 19.81 22.99 -8.68
N PRO A 17 20.78 22.14 -8.29
CA PRO A 17 20.67 20.68 -8.16
C PRO A 17 19.86 20.31 -6.91
N TYR A 18 18.88 19.40 -7.06
CA TYR A 18 17.92 18.97 -6.03
C TYR A 18 18.58 18.14 -4.91
N ASP A 19 19.63 18.68 -4.30
CA ASP A 19 20.49 18.01 -3.32
C ASP A 19 19.78 17.83 -1.97
N GLU A 20 20.22 16.82 -1.22
CA GLU A 20 19.82 16.60 0.18
C GLU A 20 20.31 17.76 1.06
N ILE A 21 19.46 18.24 1.97
CA ILE A 21 19.73 19.35 2.90
C ILE A 21 19.28 18.99 4.33
N PRO A 22 19.79 19.67 5.37
CA PRO A 22 19.24 19.55 6.71
C PRO A 22 17.75 19.92 6.74
N CYS A 23 16.95 19.10 7.43
CA CYS A 23 15.50 19.27 7.48
C CYS A 23 15.02 20.45 8.35
N ALA A 24 15.80 20.89 9.33
CA ALA A 24 15.35 21.89 10.30
C ALA A 24 14.95 23.22 9.63
N GLY A 25 13.71 23.67 9.86
CA GLY A 25 13.14 24.89 9.34
C GLY A 25 12.72 24.83 7.87
N THR A 26 12.69 23.65 7.26
CA THR A 26 12.29 23.49 5.84
C THR A 26 10.79 23.37 5.66
N GLY A 27 10.05 22.92 6.68
CA GLY A 27 8.64 22.56 6.59
C GLY A 27 8.36 21.35 5.70
N GLN A 28 9.40 20.61 5.29
CA GLN A 28 9.26 19.42 4.46
C GLN A 28 8.86 18.22 5.31
N ASP A 29 8.34 17.18 4.66
CA ASP A 29 7.85 16.00 5.35
C ASP A 29 8.94 15.25 6.13
N GLY A 30 10.19 15.28 5.65
CA GLY A 30 11.35 14.77 6.40
C GLY A 30 11.60 15.48 7.74
N GLU A 31 11.14 16.72 7.90
CA GLU A 31 11.11 17.46 9.17
C GLU A 31 9.85 17.16 9.99
N ILE A 32 8.68 17.24 9.35
CA ILE A 32 7.37 17.17 10.02
C ILE A 32 7.08 15.76 10.52
N ARG A 33 7.30 14.74 9.68
CA ARG A 33 7.04 13.32 9.94
C ARG A 33 5.67 13.08 10.58
N ALA A 34 4.63 13.68 9.99
CA ALA A 34 3.28 13.60 10.52
C ALA A 34 2.75 12.18 10.37
N GLY A 35 2.31 11.57 11.47
CA GLY A 35 1.74 10.23 11.48
C GLY A 35 2.34 9.35 12.57
N ALA A 36 2.03 8.06 12.54
CA ALA A 36 2.64 7.08 13.43
C ALA A 36 4.03 6.68 12.92
N THR A 37 5.03 6.76 13.82
CA THR A 37 6.41 6.33 13.53
C THR A 37 6.47 4.84 13.25
N TRP A 38 7.25 4.45 12.24
CA TRP A 38 7.38 3.05 11.84
C TRP A 38 8.15 2.25 12.89
N PRO A 39 7.65 1.07 13.32
CA PRO A 39 8.42 0.17 14.16
C PRO A 39 9.56 -0.48 13.36
N ASN A 40 10.56 -1.00 14.07
CA ASN A 40 11.65 -1.77 13.50
C ASN A 40 11.74 -3.15 14.18
N PRO A 41 11.43 -4.27 13.49
CA PRO A 41 11.03 -4.34 12.08
C PRO A 41 9.58 -3.86 11.85
N ARG A 42 9.32 -3.27 10.69
CA ARG A 42 7.94 -2.91 10.28
C ARG A 42 7.14 -4.14 9.88
N PHE A 43 7.74 -5.06 9.14
CA PHE A 43 7.08 -6.23 8.61
C PHE A 43 7.66 -7.51 9.21
N THR A 44 6.79 -8.39 9.71
CA THR A 44 7.16 -9.71 10.24
C THR A 44 6.59 -10.79 9.34
N VAL A 45 7.48 -11.60 8.77
CA VAL A 45 7.13 -12.72 7.87
C VAL A 45 6.77 -13.96 8.67
N ASN A 46 5.62 -14.56 8.38
CA ASN A 46 5.14 -15.83 8.94
C ASN A 46 4.60 -16.71 7.79
N GLY A 47 5.45 -17.61 7.26
CA GLY A 47 5.10 -18.47 6.12
C GLY A 47 4.79 -17.66 4.86
N ASP A 48 3.58 -17.84 4.34
CA ASP A 48 3.04 -17.15 3.15
C ASP A 48 2.34 -15.83 3.48
N CYS A 49 2.43 -15.36 4.73
CA CYS A 49 1.83 -14.11 5.18
C CYS A 49 2.86 -13.19 5.83
N VAL A 50 2.54 -11.90 5.85
CA VAL A 50 3.32 -10.84 6.49
C VAL A 50 2.40 -10.03 7.38
N THR A 51 2.84 -9.79 8.61
CA THR A 51 2.18 -8.88 9.56
C THR A 51 2.88 -7.52 9.50
N ASP A 52 2.11 -6.45 9.29
CA ASP A 52 2.59 -5.07 9.41
C ASP A 52 2.43 -4.63 10.87
N ASN A 53 3.54 -4.55 11.60
CA ASN A 53 3.60 -4.20 13.02
C ASN A 53 3.15 -2.75 13.29
N LEU A 54 3.06 -1.90 12.27
CA LEU A 54 2.56 -0.53 12.39
C LEU A 54 1.04 -0.47 12.41
N THR A 55 0.40 -1.21 11.50
CA THR A 55 -1.06 -1.16 11.30
C THR A 55 -1.79 -2.29 12.01
N GLY A 56 -1.06 -3.34 12.42
CA GLY A 56 -1.63 -4.58 12.93
C GLY A 56 -2.39 -5.36 11.86
N LEU A 57 -2.12 -5.11 10.57
CA LEU A 57 -2.77 -5.81 9.47
C LEU A 57 -1.90 -6.96 8.97
N MET A 58 -2.53 -8.01 8.46
CA MET A 58 -1.85 -9.13 7.82
C MET A 58 -2.17 -9.18 6.33
N ARG A 59 -1.17 -9.51 5.52
CA ARG A 59 -1.24 -9.56 4.05
C ARG A 59 -0.59 -10.83 3.52
N PRO A 60 -1.01 -11.33 2.35
CA PRO A 60 -0.25 -12.34 1.64
C PRO A 60 1.14 -11.83 1.27
N ARG A 61 2.12 -12.74 1.31
CA ARG A 61 3.51 -12.46 0.97
C ARG A 61 3.71 -12.26 -0.54
N ASN A 62 2.93 -12.98 -1.34
CA ASN A 62 2.83 -12.82 -2.78
C ASN A 62 1.89 -11.64 -3.13
N GLY A 63 2.44 -10.57 -3.69
CA GLY A 63 1.70 -9.37 -4.10
C GLY A 63 0.97 -9.48 -5.45
N ASP A 64 1.00 -10.64 -6.11
CA ASP A 64 0.33 -10.91 -7.40
C ASP A 64 -0.39 -12.28 -7.35
N LEU A 65 -1.19 -12.49 -6.30
CA LEU A 65 -1.85 -13.77 -6.06
C LEU A 65 -2.97 -14.10 -7.06
N ALA A 66 -3.73 -13.08 -7.47
CA ALA A 66 -4.89 -13.22 -8.33
C ALA A 66 -4.63 -12.87 -9.80
N GLY A 67 -3.47 -12.28 -10.11
CA GLY A 67 -3.32 -11.50 -11.33
C GLY A 67 -4.14 -10.22 -11.32
N MET A 68 -4.15 -9.55 -12.47
CA MET A 68 -4.98 -8.36 -12.70
C MET A 68 -6.42 -8.75 -13.02
N THR A 69 -7.39 -8.18 -12.32
CA THR A 69 -8.82 -8.52 -12.50
C THR A 69 -9.73 -7.30 -12.33
N SER A 70 -11.03 -7.49 -12.62
CA SER A 70 -12.06 -6.47 -12.42
C SER A 70 -12.29 -6.18 -10.94
N TRP A 71 -12.91 -5.04 -10.62
CA TRP A 71 -13.11 -4.67 -9.21
C TRP A 71 -14.01 -5.66 -8.45
N TYR A 72 -15.10 -6.14 -9.05
CA TYR A 72 -15.96 -7.14 -8.39
C TYR A 72 -15.23 -8.48 -8.22
N SER A 73 -14.54 -8.93 -9.26
CA SER A 73 -13.74 -10.16 -9.17
C SER A 73 -12.61 -10.05 -8.14
N ALA A 74 -12.08 -8.85 -7.90
CA ALA A 74 -11.08 -8.60 -6.85
C ALA A 74 -11.68 -8.74 -5.45
N ILE A 75 -12.92 -8.27 -5.25
CA ILE A 75 -13.66 -8.47 -4.00
C ILE A 75 -13.94 -9.95 -3.77
N ASP A 76 -14.50 -10.62 -4.78
CA ASP A 76 -14.85 -12.05 -4.70
C ASP A 76 -13.61 -12.89 -4.41
N TYR A 77 -12.52 -12.66 -5.16
CA TYR A 77 -11.25 -13.34 -4.92
C TYR A 77 -10.74 -13.15 -3.49
N ALA A 78 -10.78 -11.92 -2.98
CA ALA A 78 -10.26 -11.64 -1.64
C ALA A 78 -11.12 -12.29 -0.55
N ASN A 79 -12.45 -12.31 -0.71
CA ASN A 79 -13.38 -12.91 0.24
C ASN A 79 -13.34 -14.45 0.23
N ASP A 80 -13.03 -15.05 -0.93
CA ASP A 80 -12.93 -16.51 -1.08
C ASP A 80 -11.52 -17.04 -0.72
N LEU A 81 -10.55 -16.16 -0.51
CA LEU A 81 -9.18 -16.55 -0.19
C LEU A 81 -9.13 -17.26 1.16
N THR A 82 -8.51 -18.45 1.17
CA THR A 82 -8.05 -19.10 2.40
C THR A 82 -6.53 -19.21 2.36
N LEU A 83 -5.85 -18.55 3.29
CA LEU A 83 -4.38 -18.49 3.33
C LEU A 83 -3.89 -18.36 4.78
N CYS A 84 -2.77 -19.01 5.10
CA CYS A 84 -2.16 -19.03 6.44
C CYS A 84 -3.10 -19.50 7.57
N GLY A 85 -4.11 -20.31 7.24
CA GLY A 85 -5.11 -20.79 8.21
C GLY A 85 -6.29 -19.85 8.43
N TYR A 86 -6.37 -18.74 7.69
CA TYR A 86 -7.44 -17.75 7.80
C TYR A 86 -8.26 -17.64 6.52
N SER A 87 -9.55 -17.31 6.68
CA SER A 87 -10.54 -17.15 5.61
C SER A 87 -11.33 -15.84 5.73
N ASP A 88 -10.87 -14.90 6.55
CA ASP A 88 -11.46 -13.58 6.80
C ASP A 88 -10.73 -12.48 5.99
N TRP A 89 -10.15 -12.87 4.86
CA TRP A 89 -9.49 -11.98 3.92
C TRP A 89 -10.50 -11.08 3.23
N ARG A 90 -10.08 -9.86 2.91
CA ARG A 90 -10.90 -8.88 2.20
C ARG A 90 -10.03 -7.99 1.33
N LEU A 91 -10.66 -7.32 0.38
CA LEU A 91 -9.99 -6.27 -0.38
C LEU A 91 -9.70 -5.08 0.56
N PRO A 92 -8.45 -4.56 0.59
CA PRO A 92 -8.08 -3.45 1.46
C PRO A 92 -8.81 -2.17 1.09
N ASN A 93 -9.12 -1.33 2.07
CA ASN A 93 -9.58 0.03 1.78
C ASN A 93 -8.41 0.92 1.32
N LEU A 94 -8.72 2.14 0.87
CA LEU A 94 -7.74 3.06 0.32
C LEU A 94 -6.61 3.36 1.32
N ASN A 95 -6.96 3.71 2.56
CA ASN A 95 -5.99 4.06 3.59
C ASN A 95 -5.08 2.87 3.94
N GLU A 96 -5.59 1.64 3.89
CA GLU A 96 -4.81 0.44 4.16
C GLU A 96 -3.79 0.15 3.06
N LEU A 97 -4.14 0.41 1.79
CA LEU A 97 -3.19 0.31 0.68
C LEU A 97 -2.16 1.44 0.72
N GLU A 98 -2.60 2.68 0.91
CA GLU A 98 -1.71 3.83 1.04
C GLU A 98 -0.73 3.68 2.19
N SER A 99 -1.13 3.00 3.28
CA SER A 99 -0.22 2.76 4.40
C SER A 99 1.07 2.02 4.00
N LEU A 100 1.05 1.23 2.92
CA LEU A 100 2.23 0.51 2.43
C LEU A 100 3.22 1.39 1.66
N VAL A 101 2.82 2.62 1.29
CA VAL A 101 3.66 3.54 0.52
C VAL A 101 4.82 4.02 1.39
N ASN A 102 6.01 4.01 0.78
CA ASN A 102 7.20 4.61 1.33
C ASN A 102 7.62 5.77 0.42
N ALA A 103 7.50 7.01 0.89
CA ALA A 103 7.81 8.21 0.12
C ALA A 103 9.31 8.51 0.05
N GLU A 104 10.14 7.90 0.91
CA GLU A 104 11.60 8.05 0.90
C GLU A 104 12.27 7.32 -0.27
N VAL A 105 11.61 6.28 -0.80
CA VAL A 105 12.17 5.42 -1.85
C VAL A 105 11.59 5.76 -3.22
N SER A 106 12.40 5.61 -4.26
CA SER A 106 11.99 5.87 -5.64
C SER A 106 10.93 4.89 -6.17
N ASN A 107 10.88 3.67 -5.59
CA ASN A 107 9.88 2.67 -5.93
C ASN A 107 9.42 1.88 -4.71
N THR A 108 8.17 2.09 -4.28
CA THR A 108 7.58 1.41 -3.12
C THR A 108 7.50 -0.11 -3.34
N ALA A 109 7.08 -0.57 -4.52
CA ALA A 109 6.99 -2.01 -4.83
C ALA A 109 8.36 -2.69 -4.75
N THR A 110 9.41 -2.10 -5.31
CA THR A 110 10.79 -2.62 -5.20
C THR A 110 11.21 -2.70 -3.73
N TRP A 111 10.95 -1.66 -2.95
CA TRP A 111 11.25 -1.67 -1.52
C TRP A 111 10.48 -2.76 -0.77
N LEU A 112 9.16 -2.90 -0.96
CA LEU A 112 8.34 -3.94 -0.33
C LEU A 112 8.87 -5.36 -0.63
N ASN A 113 9.34 -5.62 -1.86
CA ASN A 113 9.96 -6.90 -2.21
C ASN A 113 11.26 -7.19 -1.43
N THR A 114 11.91 -6.16 -0.85
CA THR A 114 13.06 -6.34 0.07
C THR A 114 12.63 -6.50 1.53
N GLN A 115 11.37 -6.17 1.86
CA GLN A 115 10.81 -6.23 3.22
C GLN A 115 10.16 -7.59 3.54
N GLY A 116 10.42 -8.60 2.71
CA GLY A 116 9.87 -9.94 2.89
C GLY A 116 8.67 -10.25 2.02
N PHE A 117 8.12 -9.32 1.24
CA PHE A 117 7.15 -9.63 0.19
C PHE A 117 7.85 -10.14 -1.08
N TYR A 118 7.10 -10.73 -2.01
CA TYR A 118 7.56 -11.04 -3.36
C TYR A 118 6.45 -10.83 -4.39
N ASN A 119 6.82 -10.64 -5.65
CA ASN A 119 5.91 -10.32 -6.75
C ASN A 119 5.03 -9.07 -6.50
N VAL A 120 5.46 -8.13 -5.66
CA VAL A 120 4.80 -6.83 -5.58
C VAL A 120 5.18 -6.05 -6.84
N ARG A 121 4.17 -5.67 -7.64
CA ARG A 121 4.37 -5.04 -8.94
C ARG A 121 4.30 -3.52 -8.83
N SER A 122 5.07 -2.82 -9.66
CA SER A 122 4.97 -1.36 -9.81
C SER A 122 3.77 -1.01 -10.71
N SER A 123 2.57 -1.35 -10.23
CA SER A 123 1.29 -1.29 -10.93
C SER A 123 0.19 -0.72 -10.02
N ARG A 124 -1.04 -0.65 -10.51
CA ARG A 124 -2.19 -0.19 -9.74
C ARG A 124 -2.81 -1.37 -8.99
N TYR A 125 -3.19 -1.13 -7.75
CA TYR A 125 -3.87 -2.10 -6.90
C TYR A 125 -5.25 -1.60 -6.53
N TRP A 126 -6.26 -2.48 -6.60
CA TRP A 126 -7.64 -2.15 -6.24
C TRP A 126 -7.82 -1.94 -4.74
N SER A 127 -8.48 -0.84 -4.37
CA SER A 127 -9.08 -0.69 -3.04
C SER A 127 -10.57 -1.04 -3.05
N SER A 128 -11.13 -1.43 -1.92
CA SER A 128 -12.58 -1.57 -1.69
C SER A 128 -13.29 -0.21 -1.55
N THR A 129 -12.56 0.91 -1.56
CA THR A 129 -13.14 2.23 -1.35
C THR A 129 -13.74 2.77 -2.64
N SER A 130 -15.04 3.03 -2.62
CA SER A 130 -15.75 3.67 -3.74
C SER A 130 -15.42 5.15 -3.84
N CYS A 131 -15.37 5.69 -5.06
CA CYS A 131 -15.23 7.13 -5.26
C CYS A 131 -16.53 7.83 -4.83
N ALA A 132 -16.45 8.81 -3.93
CA ALA A 132 -17.63 9.49 -3.39
C ALA A 132 -18.37 10.32 -4.45
N PHE A 133 -17.65 10.84 -5.44
CA PHE A 133 -18.22 11.62 -6.55
C PHE A 133 -18.92 10.74 -7.59
N ASP A 134 -18.49 9.48 -7.75
CA ASP A 134 -19.04 8.51 -8.69
C ASP A 134 -18.88 7.10 -8.13
N THR A 135 -19.96 6.55 -7.58
CA THR A 135 -19.95 5.24 -6.94
C THR A 135 -19.77 4.07 -7.92
N GLY A 136 -19.88 4.32 -9.23
CA GLY A 136 -19.49 3.38 -10.28
C GLY A 136 -17.97 3.20 -10.40
N ARG A 137 -17.19 3.98 -9.63
CA ARG A 137 -15.73 3.94 -9.59
C ARG A 137 -15.21 3.55 -8.21
N ALA A 138 -14.01 2.99 -8.19
CA ALA A 138 -13.26 2.70 -6.97
C ALA A 138 -11.84 3.29 -7.04
N TRP A 139 -11.26 3.56 -5.89
CA TRP A 139 -9.89 4.07 -5.79
C TRP A 139 -8.87 2.95 -6.01
N VAL A 140 -7.75 3.33 -6.61
CA VAL A 140 -6.58 2.49 -6.84
C VAL A 140 -5.32 3.23 -6.41
N VAL A 141 -4.36 2.47 -5.87
CA VAL A 141 -3.05 2.99 -5.47
C VAL A 141 -2.00 2.42 -6.41
N TYR A 142 -1.18 3.29 -7.01
CA TYR A 142 -0.05 2.89 -7.82
C TYR A 142 1.17 2.60 -6.94
N MET A 143 1.53 1.32 -6.77
CA MET A 143 2.59 0.88 -5.85
C MET A 143 4.01 1.26 -6.29
N GLY A 144 4.19 1.88 -7.46
CA GLY A 144 5.47 2.47 -7.82
C GLY A 144 5.79 3.70 -6.97
N ASN A 145 4.88 4.67 -6.90
CA ASN A 145 5.14 5.97 -6.27
C ASN A 145 4.05 6.44 -5.30
N GLY A 146 3.07 5.59 -4.99
CA GLY A 146 1.94 5.92 -4.12
C GLY A 146 0.83 6.74 -4.76
N GLY A 147 0.88 6.99 -6.07
CA GLY A 147 -0.13 7.79 -6.77
C GLY A 147 -1.55 7.20 -6.65
N VAL A 148 -2.48 8.03 -6.20
CA VAL A 148 -3.89 7.65 -6.00
C VAL A 148 -4.73 8.12 -7.18
N SER A 149 -5.56 7.24 -7.73
CA SER A 149 -6.52 7.58 -8.79
C SER A 149 -7.78 6.74 -8.64
N ASN A 150 -8.83 7.01 -9.43
CA ASN A 150 -10.03 6.18 -9.46
C ASN A 150 -10.24 5.56 -10.85
N SER A 151 -10.94 4.44 -10.89
CA SER A 151 -11.24 3.72 -12.13
C SER A 151 -12.61 3.04 -12.07
N SER A 152 -13.18 2.76 -13.24
CA SER A 152 -14.52 2.14 -13.36
C SER A 152 -14.51 0.71 -12.83
N LYS A 153 -15.53 0.36 -12.04
CA LYS A 153 -15.74 -0.99 -11.52
C LYS A 153 -16.15 -1.97 -12.62
N ASP A 154 -16.88 -1.49 -13.63
CA ASP A 154 -17.63 -2.30 -14.58
C ASP A 154 -16.83 -2.62 -15.87
N GLY A 155 -15.55 -3.02 -15.73
CA GLY A 155 -14.86 -3.80 -16.78
C GLY A 155 -13.83 -3.09 -17.65
N TYR A 156 -13.53 -1.79 -17.41
CA TYR A 156 -12.39 -1.12 -18.07
C TYR A 156 -11.10 -1.16 -17.23
N GLY A 157 -11.21 -1.33 -15.92
CA GLY A 157 -10.07 -1.46 -15.02
C GLY A 157 -9.74 -2.93 -14.74
N TYR A 158 -8.56 -3.37 -15.13
CA TYR A 158 -7.95 -4.61 -14.67
C TYR A 158 -6.71 -4.24 -13.87
N TYR A 159 -6.71 -4.49 -12.57
CA TYR A 159 -5.63 -4.10 -11.66
C TYR A 159 -5.37 -5.21 -10.66
N ASP A 160 -4.21 -5.14 -10.01
CA ASP A 160 -3.75 -6.17 -9.10
C ASP A 160 -4.59 -6.19 -7.81
N VAL A 161 -4.66 -7.37 -7.21
CA VAL A 161 -5.44 -7.63 -5.99
C VAL A 161 -4.48 -8.03 -4.89
N TRP A 162 -4.53 -7.30 -3.77
CA TRP A 162 -3.71 -7.63 -2.62
C TRP A 162 -4.55 -7.66 -1.34
N PRO A 163 -5.11 -8.83 -1.00
CA PRO A 163 -5.97 -8.98 0.15
C PRO A 163 -5.31 -8.57 1.46
N VAL A 164 -6.14 -8.21 2.43
CA VAL A 164 -5.74 -7.89 3.78
C VAL A 164 -6.71 -8.53 4.76
N ARG A 165 -6.24 -8.82 5.97
CA ARG A 165 -7.07 -9.15 7.13
C ARG A 165 -6.56 -8.39 8.36
N SER A 166 -7.36 -8.38 9.42
CA SER A 166 -6.88 -7.96 10.72
C SER A 166 -5.80 -8.92 11.21
N GLY A 167 -4.74 -8.40 11.83
CA GLY A 167 -3.77 -9.19 12.57
C GLY A 167 -4.36 -9.74 13.86
N ASP A 168 -3.66 -10.73 14.42
CA ASP A 168 -4.05 -11.41 15.67
C ASP A 168 -3.55 -10.65 16.91
#